data_AF-A0A5M3X918-F1
#
_entry.id   AF-A0A5M3X918-F1
#
_cell.length_a   1.000
_cell.length_b   1.000
_cell.length_c   1.000
_cell.angle_alpha   90.00
_cell.angle_beta   90.00
_cell.angle_gamma   90.00
#
_symmetry.space_group_name_H-M   'P 1'
#
loop_
_entity.id
_entity.type
_entity.pdbx_description
1 polymer ?
#
loop_
_entity_poly.entity_id
_entity_poly.type
_entity_poly.pdbx_seq_one_letter_code
_entity_poly.pdbx_strand_id
1 'polypeptide(L)'
;MRTTTRRTITRRMAGVLVPLCVLALGGAVVMPVAKRASPALEADWMNEMGRTMAAAHGEVVSIARQDFGINVRFADPIFNGDFEGEGVCGDPETIHAVITDKTAGENPGEPVSQQSFHPKISGYLNYTGTLNRELRNWGL
;
A
#
# COMPACT_ATOMS: atom_id res chain seq x y z
N MET A 1 -44.12 -40.07 8.31
CA MET A 1 -43.42 -38.88 8.84
C MET A 1 -41.92 -39.09 8.68
N ARG A 2 -41.28 -38.43 7.71
CA ARG A 2 -39.81 -38.44 7.53
C ARG A 2 -39.27 -37.08 7.99
N THR A 3 -38.45 -37.06 9.02
CA THR A 3 -37.72 -35.88 9.49
C THR A 3 -36.35 -35.85 8.82
N THR A 4 -36.16 -34.89 7.92
CA THR A 4 -34.87 -34.65 7.24
C THR A 4 -34.06 -33.66 8.07
N THR A 5 -33.02 -34.14 8.75
CA THR A 5 -32.08 -33.29 9.50
C THR A 5 -31.10 -32.64 8.51
N ARG A 6 -31.23 -31.33 8.28
CA ARG A 6 -30.26 -30.53 7.51
C ARG A 6 -28.97 -30.36 8.33
N ARG A 7 -27.87 -30.97 7.89
CA ARG A 7 -26.52 -30.61 8.36
C ARG A 7 -26.08 -29.32 7.68
N THR A 8 -25.89 -28.27 8.48
CA THR A 8 -25.27 -27.02 8.01
C THR A 8 -23.76 -27.26 7.91
N ILE A 9 -23.25 -27.34 6.68
CA ILE A 9 -21.82 -27.38 6.38
C ILE A 9 -21.29 -25.95 6.53
N THR A 10 -20.56 -25.67 7.61
CA THR A 10 -19.78 -24.45 7.78
C THR A 10 -18.56 -24.50 6.86
N ARG A 11 -18.66 -23.88 5.68
CA ARG A 11 -17.50 -23.61 4.83
C ARG A 11 -16.63 -22.58 5.55
N ARG A 12 -15.45 -22.99 6.04
CA ARG A 12 -14.36 -22.07 6.37
C ARG A 12 -13.92 -21.40 5.07
N MET A 13 -14.20 -20.10 4.93
CA MET A 13 -13.66 -19.31 3.84
C MET A 13 -12.19 -19.00 4.15
N ALA A 14 -11.31 -19.58 3.32
CA ALA A 14 -9.92 -19.17 3.26
C ALA A 14 -9.87 -17.68 2.88
N GLY A 15 -9.17 -16.87 3.68
CA GLY A 15 -8.91 -15.48 3.36
C GLY A 15 -8.16 -15.40 2.04
N VAL A 16 -8.70 -14.63 1.10
CA VAL A 16 -8.03 -14.31 -0.16
C VAL A 16 -7.28 -13.01 0.06
N LEU A 17 -5.95 -13.08 0.03
CA LEU A 17 -5.09 -11.92 -0.09
C LEU A 17 -5.10 -11.52 -1.57
N VAL A 18 -5.67 -10.37 -1.91
CA VAL A 18 -5.67 -9.86 -3.28
C VAL A 18 -4.59 -8.78 -3.39
N PRO A 19 -3.49 -9.00 -4.12
CA PRO A 19 -2.65 -7.92 -4.60
C PRO A 19 -3.23 -7.48 -5.95
N LEU A 20 -4.12 -6.49 -5.97
CA LEU A 20 -4.61 -5.92 -7.23
C LEU A 20 -3.89 -4.61 -7.52
N CYS A 21 -2.74 -4.76 -8.17
CA CYS A 21 -2.33 -3.81 -9.19
C CYS A 21 -3.35 -3.90 -10.35
N VAL A 22 -3.63 -2.77 -11.00
CA VAL A 22 -4.61 -2.55 -12.10
C VAL A 22 -5.96 -2.01 -11.63
N LEU A 23 -6.05 -0.67 -11.66
CA LEU A 23 -7.20 0.03 -12.23
C LEU A 23 -6.69 1.30 -12.90
N ALA A 24 -6.55 1.20 -14.23
CA ALA A 24 -6.45 2.35 -15.10
C ALA A 24 -7.83 2.99 -15.22
N LEU A 25 -7.97 4.26 -14.86
CA LEU A 25 -9.04 5.12 -15.33
C LEU A 25 -8.45 6.46 -15.75
N GLY A 26 -8.68 6.77 -17.02
CA GLY A 26 -8.28 8.02 -17.65
C GLY A 26 -9.08 9.21 -17.13
N GLY A 27 -8.45 10.37 -17.25
CA GLY A 27 -9.00 11.67 -16.90
C GLY A 27 -7.84 12.64 -16.80
N ALA A 28 -7.44 13.22 -17.93
CA ALA A 28 -6.46 14.28 -17.97
C ALA A 28 -7.00 15.49 -17.19
N VAL A 29 -6.61 15.62 -15.92
CA VAL A 29 -6.65 16.91 -15.22
C VAL A 29 -5.42 17.67 -15.69
N VAL A 30 -5.62 18.53 -16.68
CA VAL A 30 -4.61 19.49 -17.11
C VAL A 30 -4.49 20.53 -15.99
N MET A 31 -3.61 20.29 -15.03
CA MET A 31 -3.17 21.35 -14.12
C MET A 31 -2.21 22.26 -14.88
N PRO A 32 -2.40 23.59 -14.87
CA PRO A 32 -1.48 24.50 -15.53
C PRO A 32 -0.11 24.39 -14.86
N VAL A 33 0.89 23.95 -15.62
CA VAL A 33 2.31 23.95 -15.24
C VAL A 33 2.77 25.41 -15.15
N ALA A 34 2.57 26.02 -14.00
CA ALA A 34 3.07 27.36 -13.69
C ALA A 34 4.05 27.28 -12.51
N LYS A 35 5.32 27.55 -12.83
CA LYS A 35 6.51 27.61 -11.95
C LYS A 35 6.94 26.26 -11.36
N ARG A 36 8.23 25.95 -11.49
CA ARG A 36 8.90 24.83 -10.80
C ARG A 36 8.37 24.77 -9.37
N ALA A 37 7.68 23.68 -9.03
CA ALA A 37 7.35 23.39 -7.64
C ALA A 37 8.66 23.48 -6.85
N SER A 38 8.63 24.17 -5.70
CA SER A 38 9.75 24.06 -4.78
C SER A 38 9.86 22.59 -4.35
N PRO A 39 11.06 22.09 -4.02
CA PRO A 39 11.21 20.73 -3.50
C PRO A 39 10.27 20.43 -2.31
N ALA A 40 9.97 21.45 -1.50
CA ALA A 40 8.99 21.35 -0.41
C ALA A 40 7.56 21.12 -0.92
N LEU A 41 7.11 21.85 -1.96
CA LEU A 41 5.78 21.67 -2.53
C LEU A 41 5.60 20.28 -3.15
N GLU A 42 6.61 19.78 -3.85
CA GLU A 42 6.57 18.43 -4.43
C GLU A 42 6.55 17.35 -3.35
N ALA A 43 7.36 17.49 -2.30
CA ALA A 43 7.34 16.58 -1.15
C ALA A 43 5.98 16.59 -0.43
N ASP A 44 5.41 17.77 -0.18
CA ASP A 44 4.09 17.91 0.45
C ASP A 44 3.00 17.24 -0.40
N TRP A 45 3.04 17.46 -1.72
CA TRP A 45 2.12 16.82 -2.66
C TRP A 45 2.28 15.29 -2.67
N MET A 46 3.51 14.78 -2.74
CA MET A 46 3.78 13.34 -2.70
C MET A 46 3.30 12.69 -1.38
N ASN A 47 3.54 13.37 -0.25
CA ASN A 47 3.06 12.93 1.06
C ASN A 47 1.53 12.90 1.11
N GLU A 48 0.87 13.91 0.54
CA GLU A 48 -0.58 13.96 0.45
C GLU A 48 -1.16 12.87 -0.45
N MET A 49 -0.49 12.56 -1.56
CA MET A 49 -0.88 11.44 -2.42
C MET A 49 -0.80 10.10 -1.67
N GLY A 50 0.25 9.90 -0.86
CA GLY A 50 0.37 8.72 0.00
C GLY A 50 -0.79 8.60 1.00
N ARG A 51 -1.14 9.69 1.69
CA ARG A 51 -2.28 9.74 2.62
C ARG A 51 -3.61 9.50 1.93
N THR A 52 -3.83 10.11 0.77
CA THR A 52 -5.05 9.93 -0.04
C THR A 52 -5.24 8.46 -0.43
N MET A 53 -4.15 7.81 -0.86
CA MET A 53 -4.18 6.39 -1.22
C MET A 53 -4.46 5.49 -0.02
N ALA A 54 -3.84 5.76 1.14
CA ALA A 54 -4.11 5.02 2.37
C ALA A 54 -5.59 5.16 2.81
N ALA A 55 -6.14 6.37 2.73
CA ALA A 55 -7.55 6.62 3.04
C ALA A 55 -8.49 5.83 2.11
N ALA A 56 -8.22 5.82 0.80
CA ALA A 56 -9.00 5.07 -0.18
C ALA A 56 -8.97 3.54 0.10
N HIS A 57 -7.80 2.98 0.43
CA HIS A 57 -7.69 1.57 0.82
C HIS A 57 -8.46 1.26 2.11
N GLY A 58 -8.37 2.15 3.11
CA GLY A 58 -9.13 2.03 4.36
C GLY A 58 -10.64 2.02 4.13
N GLU A 59 -11.13 2.89 3.23
CA GLU A 59 -12.54 2.96 2.85
C GLU A 59 -13.01 1.66 2.18
N VAL A 60 -12.26 1.15 1.19
CA VAL A 60 -12.59 -0.12 0.51
C VAL A 60 -12.65 -1.28 1.50
N VAL A 61 -11.70 -1.36 2.44
CA VAL A 61 -11.71 -2.39 3.49
C VAL A 61 -12.89 -2.21 4.45
N SER A 62 -13.28 -0.97 4.76
CA SER A 62 -14.46 -0.68 5.57
C SER A 62 -15.74 -1.18 4.90
N ILE A 63 -15.94 -0.84 3.61
CA ILE A 63 -17.07 -1.30 2.80
C ILE A 63 -17.12 -2.83 2.74
N ALA A 64 -15.99 -3.48 2.45
CA ALA A 64 -15.90 -4.94 2.40
C ALA A 64 -16.36 -5.61 3.71
N ARG A 65 -16.03 -5.01 4.85
CA ARG A 65 -16.41 -5.52 6.17
C ARG A 65 -17.87 -5.23 6.52
N GLN A 66 -18.33 -4.01 6.30
CA GLN A 66 -19.64 -3.54 6.76
C GLN A 66 -20.77 -4.05 5.86
N ASP A 67 -20.57 -3.99 4.54
CA ASP A 67 -21.66 -4.25 3.58
C ASP A 67 -21.66 -5.71 3.11
N PHE A 68 -20.48 -6.34 3.09
CA PHE A 68 -20.30 -7.69 2.54
C PHE A 68 -19.86 -8.73 3.59
N GLY A 69 -19.59 -8.33 4.83
CA GLY A 69 -19.15 -9.24 5.88
C GLY A 69 -17.81 -9.95 5.59
N ILE A 70 -16.99 -9.39 4.70
CA ILE A 70 -15.70 -9.97 4.32
C ILE A 70 -14.69 -9.71 5.45
N ASN A 71 -14.05 -10.78 5.92
CA ASN A 71 -12.98 -10.67 6.90
C ASN A 71 -11.67 -10.25 6.21
N VAL A 72 -11.44 -8.94 6.12
CA VAL A 72 -10.25 -8.32 5.57
C VAL A 72 -9.71 -7.23 6.50
N ARG A 73 -8.41 -6.95 6.41
CA ARG A 73 -7.70 -5.90 7.15
C ARG A 73 -6.78 -5.15 6.18
N PHE A 74 -6.64 -3.85 6.39
CA PHE A 74 -5.64 -3.03 5.73
C PHE A 74 -4.47 -2.82 6.69
N ALA A 75 -3.28 -3.21 6.26
CA ALA A 75 -2.04 -2.95 6.99
C ALA A 75 -1.51 -1.58 6.59
N ASP A 76 -1.99 -0.56 7.29
CA ASP A 76 -1.65 0.84 7.04
C ASP A 76 -0.30 1.20 7.72
N PRO A 77 0.77 1.46 6.94
CA PRO A 77 2.05 1.88 7.49
C PRO A 77 2.06 3.34 7.96
N ILE A 78 1.11 4.17 7.48
CA ILE A 78 1.05 5.60 7.81
C ILE A 78 0.41 5.80 9.18
N PHE A 79 -0.67 5.06 9.48
CA PHE A 79 -1.47 5.26 10.71
C PHE A 79 -0.64 5.20 12.01
N ASN A 80 0.40 4.37 12.05
CA ASN A 80 1.26 4.22 13.23
C ASN A 80 2.66 4.84 13.07
N GLY A 81 2.88 5.61 12.00
CA GLY A 81 4.19 6.21 11.74
C GLY A 81 5.30 5.17 11.52
N ASP A 82 5.01 4.05 10.86
CA ASP A 82 5.97 2.95 10.69
C ASP A 82 7.22 3.35 9.86
N PHE A 83 7.16 4.51 9.20
CA PHE A 83 8.26 5.14 8.43
C PHE A 83 8.56 6.56 8.90
N GLU A 84 8.09 6.96 10.09
CA GLU A 84 8.30 8.32 10.59
C GLU A 84 9.81 8.60 10.74
N GLY A 85 10.29 9.65 10.07
CA GLY A 85 11.72 10.01 10.05
C GLY A 85 12.60 9.11 9.18
N GLU A 86 12.07 8.01 8.62
CA GLU A 86 12.84 6.98 7.90
C GLU A 86 12.50 6.89 6.39
N GLY A 87 11.72 7.84 5.87
CA GLY A 87 11.29 7.86 4.45
C GLY A 87 12.42 8.12 3.44
N VAL A 88 12.04 8.52 2.21
CA VAL A 88 12.98 8.81 1.10
C VAL A 88 14.01 9.90 1.45
N CYS A 89 13.63 10.87 2.27
CA CYS A 89 14.53 11.93 2.76
C CYS A 89 14.83 11.78 4.26
N GLY A 90 14.62 10.58 4.81
CA GLY A 90 14.79 10.27 6.23
C GLY A 90 16.22 9.98 6.64
N ASP A 91 16.44 9.81 7.96
CA ASP A 91 17.71 9.38 8.55
C ASP A 91 17.46 8.31 9.62
N PRO A 92 17.68 7.01 9.30
CA PRO A 92 18.21 6.51 8.04
C PRO A 92 17.23 6.61 6.87
N GLU A 93 17.73 6.78 5.64
CA GLU A 93 16.90 6.64 4.43
C GLU A 93 16.57 5.16 4.22
N THR A 94 15.32 4.75 4.45
CA THR A 94 14.87 3.36 4.32
C THR A 94 14.05 3.07 3.06
N ILE A 95 13.70 4.11 2.30
CA ILE A 95 13.04 4.00 0.99
C ILE A 95 13.95 4.64 -0.05
N HIS A 96 14.14 3.98 -1.19
CA HIS A 96 14.92 4.54 -2.29
C HIS A 96 14.31 5.86 -2.80
N ALA A 97 15.15 6.87 -2.97
CA ALA A 97 14.85 8.01 -3.83
C ALA A 97 14.74 7.60 -5.31
N VAL A 98 14.79 8.56 -6.22
CA VAL A 98 14.90 8.28 -7.65
C VAL A 98 16.29 7.69 -7.93
N ILE A 99 16.33 6.45 -8.40
CA ILE A 99 17.56 5.73 -8.75
C ILE A 99 17.67 5.64 -10.27
N THR A 100 18.83 6.00 -10.82
CA THR A 100 19.13 5.85 -12.27
C THR A 100 19.88 4.57 -12.58
N ASP A 101 20.67 4.07 -11.63
CA ASP A 101 21.44 2.83 -11.77
C ASP A 101 20.52 1.61 -11.84
N LYS A 102 20.82 0.67 -12.73
CA LYS A 102 19.97 -0.48 -13.01
C LYS A 102 20.52 -1.76 -12.38
N THR A 103 19.62 -2.59 -11.89
CA THR A 103 19.89 -4.01 -11.60
C THR A 103 19.89 -4.82 -12.89
N ALA A 104 20.49 -6.02 -12.86
CA ALA A 104 20.64 -6.87 -14.03
C ALA A 104 19.30 -7.33 -14.65
N GLY A 105 18.19 -7.28 -13.89
CA GLY A 105 16.86 -7.66 -14.36
C GLY A 105 16.08 -6.53 -15.04
N GLU A 106 16.62 -5.32 -15.09
CA GLU A 106 15.90 -4.15 -15.60
C GLU A 106 16.26 -3.83 -17.05
N ASN A 107 15.31 -3.23 -17.77
CA ASN A 107 15.56 -2.73 -19.11
C ASN A 107 16.54 -1.53 -19.06
N PRO A 108 17.74 -1.60 -19.67
CA PRO A 108 18.70 -0.51 -19.65
C PRO A 108 18.23 0.72 -20.43
N GLY A 109 17.21 0.59 -21.29
CA GLY A 109 16.62 1.71 -22.03
C GLY A 109 15.70 2.59 -21.18
N GLU A 110 15.33 2.17 -19.97
CA GLU A 110 14.46 2.98 -19.09
C GLU A 110 15.27 4.01 -18.30
N PRO A 111 14.80 5.26 -18.19
CA PRO A 111 15.56 6.33 -17.53
C PRO A 111 15.71 6.11 -16.02
N VAL A 112 14.74 5.46 -15.38
CA VAL A 112 14.66 5.30 -13.93
C VAL A 112 14.58 3.82 -13.57
N SER A 113 15.22 3.43 -12.47
CA SER A 113 15.14 2.07 -11.95
C SER A 113 13.78 1.83 -11.30
N GLN A 114 13.24 0.64 -11.49
CA GLN A 114 12.11 0.06 -10.78
C GLN A 114 12.34 -0.02 -9.27
N GLN A 115 13.59 0.09 -8.78
CA GLN A 115 13.87 0.22 -7.35
C GLN A 115 13.47 1.58 -6.77
N SER A 116 13.24 2.59 -7.62
CA SER A 116 12.85 3.92 -7.14
C SER A 116 11.55 3.86 -6.36
N PHE A 117 11.48 4.60 -5.24
CA PHE A 117 10.34 4.60 -4.33
C PHE A 117 9.99 3.24 -3.70
N HIS A 118 10.87 2.24 -3.83
CA HIS A 118 10.72 0.96 -3.14
C HIS A 118 11.57 0.92 -1.86
N PRO A 119 11.23 0.04 -0.92
CA PRO A 119 11.96 -0.07 0.34
C PRO A 119 13.37 -0.60 0.08
N LYS A 120 14.35 -0.03 0.77
CA LYS A 120 15.69 -0.63 0.86
C LYS A 120 15.63 -1.89 1.71
N ILE A 121 16.73 -2.66 1.68
CA ILE A 121 16.95 -3.71 2.68
C ILE A 121 16.91 -3.14 4.11
N SER A 122 17.34 -1.89 4.34
CA SER A 122 17.15 -1.28 5.67
C SER A 122 15.68 -1.04 6.04
N GLY A 123 14.79 -0.86 5.07
CA GLY A 123 13.36 -0.56 5.28
C GLY A 123 12.40 -1.74 5.24
N TYR A 124 12.85 -2.96 4.89
CA TYR A 124 11.94 -4.12 4.83
C TYR A 124 11.31 -4.43 6.20
N LEU A 125 12.03 -4.14 7.28
CA LEU A 125 11.56 -4.37 8.65
C LEU A 125 10.35 -3.50 9.00
N ASN A 126 10.23 -2.30 8.45
CA ASN A 126 9.09 -1.40 8.70
C ASN A 126 7.81 -1.96 8.07
N TYR A 127 7.87 -2.46 6.84
CA TYR A 127 6.75 -3.19 6.21
C TYR A 127 6.41 -4.47 6.96
N THR A 128 7.43 -5.22 7.39
CA THR A 128 7.24 -6.45 8.15
C THR A 128 6.59 -6.16 9.51
N GLY A 129 6.99 -5.07 10.18
CA GLY A 129 6.40 -4.58 11.41
C GLY A 129 4.93 -4.18 11.23
N THR A 130 4.64 -3.43 10.16
CA THR A 130 3.27 -3.04 9.75
C THR A 130 2.38 -4.27 9.64
N LEU A 131 2.79 -5.26 8.84
CA LEU A 131 2.01 -6.48 8.62
C LEU A 131 1.87 -7.30 9.90
N ASN A 132 2.97 -7.53 10.62
CA ASN A 132 2.94 -8.34 11.84
C ASN A 132 2.08 -7.71 12.94
N ARG A 133 2.06 -6.38 13.06
CA ARG A 133 1.14 -5.68 13.95
C ARG A 133 -0.30 -6.00 13.56
N GLU A 134 -0.67 -5.84 12.29
CA GLU A 134 -2.04 -6.11 11.88
C GLU A 134 -2.44 -7.57 12.04
N LEU A 135 -1.54 -8.52 11.79
CA LEU A 135 -1.79 -9.93 12.06
C LEU A 135 -2.09 -10.17 13.54
N ARG A 136 -1.30 -9.59 14.45
CA ARG A 136 -1.57 -9.67 15.90
C ARG A 136 -2.90 -9.02 16.28
N ASN A 137 -3.21 -7.85 15.73
CA ASN A 137 -4.51 -7.17 15.92
C ASN A 137 -5.67 -8.02 15.39
N TRP A 138 -5.40 -8.90 14.41
CA TRP A 138 -6.35 -9.85 13.87
C TRP A 138 -6.45 -11.15 14.70
N GLY A 139 -5.54 -11.38 15.64
CA GLY A 139 -5.46 -12.61 16.44
C GLY A 139 -4.77 -13.78 15.73
N LEU A 140 -3.85 -13.48 14.81
CA LEU A 140 -3.02 -14.45 14.08
C LEU A 140 -1.57 -14.46 14.58
#